data_AF-A0A6N2MB96-F1
#
_entry.id   AF-A0A6N2MB96-F1
#
_cell.length_a   1.000
_cell.length_b   1.000
_cell.length_c   1.000
_cell.angle_alpha   90.00
_cell.angle_beta   90.00
_cell.angle_gamma   90.00
#
_symmetry.space_group_name_H-M   'P 1'
#
loop_
_entity.id
_entity.type
_entity.pdbx_description
1 polymer ?
#
loop_
_entity_poly.entity_id
_entity_poly.type
_entity_poly.pdbx_seq_one_letter_code
_entity_poly.pdbx_strand_id
1 'polypeptide(L)'
;MALAAFSKSQLVSSLRSAALLCPIAYVGQMSSPLARNAANNFLAEALHWLGLNEFDPRGEAVVKLLKIICNKPGIDCTDLLTSFTGQNCCLNSSIVDVFLSHEPQSTATKNMIHISQKMYDYDDEEKNREHYGETSPPAYNMRSIPNDLPLFLSYGGADALSDMNDVQLLLDSLEDPCC
;
A
#
# COMPACT_ATOMS: atom_id res chain seq x y z
N MET A 1 -3.51 3.26 8.59
CA MET A 1 -2.38 3.83 7.84
C MET A 1 -1.85 5.05 8.58
N ALA A 2 -0.57 5.05 8.98
CA ALA A 2 -0.01 6.08 9.88
C ALA A 2 0.14 7.46 9.21
N LEU A 3 0.77 7.52 8.03
CA LEU A 3 0.98 8.79 7.29
C LEU A 3 -0.35 9.50 6.95
N ALA A 4 -1.37 8.73 6.56
CA ALA A 4 -2.72 9.23 6.38
C ALA A 4 -3.29 9.89 7.65
N ALA A 5 -3.12 9.27 8.82
CA ALA A 5 -3.56 9.85 10.09
C ALA A 5 -2.78 11.12 10.45
N PHE A 6 -1.45 11.10 10.30
CA PHE A 6 -0.59 12.25 10.61
C PHE A 6 -0.91 13.45 9.71
N SER A 7 -1.18 13.22 8.42
CA SER A 7 -1.56 14.28 7.47
C SER A 7 -2.89 14.98 7.83
N LYS A 8 -3.70 14.35 8.67
CA LYS A 8 -4.98 14.89 9.20
C LYS A 8 -4.85 15.36 10.65
N SER A 9 -3.62 15.53 11.16
CA SER A 9 -3.29 15.87 12.55
C SER A 9 -3.86 14.88 13.59
N GLN A 10 -4.21 13.68 13.16
CA GLN A 10 -4.71 12.63 14.04
C GLN A 10 -3.52 11.90 14.68
N LEU A 11 -3.65 11.55 15.96
CA LEU A 11 -2.64 10.83 16.76
C LEU A 11 -1.33 11.59 17.03
N VAL A 12 -1.04 12.69 16.33
CA VAL A 12 0.21 13.45 16.47
C VAL A 12 0.47 13.89 17.92
N SER A 13 -0.56 14.37 18.63
CA SER A 13 -0.44 14.79 20.04
C SER A 13 -0.23 13.64 21.03
N SER A 14 -0.44 12.39 20.59
CA SER A 14 -0.28 11.19 21.41
C SER A 14 1.06 10.49 21.20
N LEU A 15 1.86 10.94 20.23
CA LEU A 15 3.13 10.34 19.85
C LEU A 15 4.28 11.27 20.19
N ARG A 16 5.38 10.70 20.67
CA ARG A 16 6.65 11.43 20.83
C ARG A 16 7.49 11.44 19.56
N SER A 17 7.35 10.40 18.75
CA SER A 17 8.09 10.17 17.50
C SER A 17 7.46 8.97 16.78
N ALA A 18 7.73 8.83 15.48
CA ALA A 18 7.36 7.64 14.72
C ALA A 18 8.55 7.14 13.87
N ALA A 19 8.76 5.81 13.87
CA ALA A 19 9.70 5.14 12.98
C ALA A 19 8.92 4.39 11.90
N LEU A 20 9.15 4.73 10.64
CA LEU A 20 8.48 4.19 9.48
C LEU A 20 9.50 3.40 8.64
N LEU A 21 9.32 2.08 8.61
CA LEU A 21 10.16 1.15 7.83
C LEU A 21 9.42 0.84 6.52
N CYS A 22 10.09 1.07 5.39
CA CYS A 22 9.53 1.00 4.03
C CYS A 22 8.21 1.80 3.91
N PRO A 23 8.25 3.14 4.14
CA PRO A 23 7.06 3.98 4.13
C PRO A 23 6.40 4.00 2.75
N ILE A 24 5.08 3.78 2.71
CA ILE A 24 4.27 3.90 1.49
C ILE A 24 3.27 5.03 1.71
N ALA A 25 3.53 6.18 1.08
CA ALA A 25 2.58 7.30 0.97
C ALA A 25 1.98 7.41 -0.43
N TYR A 26 2.79 7.08 -1.43
CA TYR A 26 2.45 7.07 -2.83
C TYR A 26 2.69 5.66 -3.38
N VAL A 27 1.94 5.32 -4.42
CA VAL A 27 1.97 4.01 -5.10
C VAL A 27 1.94 4.18 -6.62
N GLY A 28 2.27 5.38 -7.10
CA GLY A 28 2.17 5.73 -8.51
C GLY A 28 3.32 5.18 -9.36
N GLN A 29 4.46 4.88 -8.74
CA GLN A 29 5.68 4.47 -9.43
C GLN A 29 6.18 3.10 -8.98
N MET A 30 5.37 2.36 -8.21
CA MET A 30 5.72 1.03 -7.74
C MET A 30 6.24 0.15 -8.89
N SER A 31 7.39 -0.48 -8.65
CA SER A 31 8.03 -1.35 -9.63
C SER A 31 7.61 -2.82 -9.48
N SER A 32 6.93 -3.16 -8.38
CA SER A 32 6.43 -4.51 -8.07
C SER A 32 5.54 -5.04 -9.18
N PRO A 33 5.97 -6.07 -9.94
CA PRO A 33 5.19 -6.61 -11.04
C PRO A 33 3.83 -7.13 -10.59
N LEU A 34 3.79 -7.85 -9.46
CA LEU A 34 2.57 -8.44 -8.95
C LEU A 34 1.60 -7.37 -8.42
N ALA A 35 2.08 -6.47 -7.56
CA ALA A 35 1.23 -5.45 -6.95
C ALA A 35 0.70 -4.45 -8.00
N ARG A 36 1.54 -4.02 -8.94
CA ARG A 36 1.14 -3.12 -10.02
C ARG A 36 0.08 -3.75 -10.91
N ASN A 37 0.22 -5.04 -11.22
CA ASN A 37 -0.82 -5.74 -11.99
C ASN A 37 -2.09 -5.95 -11.17
N ALA A 38 -2.01 -6.28 -9.89
CA ALA A 38 -3.20 -6.41 -9.04
C ALA A 38 -3.99 -5.10 -8.97
N ALA A 39 -3.30 -3.97 -8.78
CA ALA A 39 -3.91 -2.63 -8.76
C ALA A 39 -4.54 -2.26 -10.12
N ASN A 40 -3.79 -2.41 -11.22
CA ASN A 40 -4.27 -2.02 -12.56
C ASN A 40 -5.43 -2.87 -13.09
N ASN A 41 -5.68 -4.05 -12.50
CA ASN A 41 -6.77 -4.93 -12.92
C ASN A 41 -8.00 -4.84 -12.01
N PHE A 42 -8.05 -3.82 -11.12
CA PHE A 42 -9.19 -3.56 -10.22
C PHE A 42 -9.62 -4.82 -9.44
N LEU A 43 -8.63 -5.59 -8.99
CA LEU A 43 -8.85 -6.92 -8.44
C LEU A 43 -9.67 -6.86 -7.15
N ALA A 44 -9.36 -5.88 -6.30
CA ALA A 44 -10.05 -5.70 -5.03
C ALA A 44 -11.48 -5.20 -5.24
N GLU A 45 -11.69 -4.31 -6.19
CA GLU A 45 -13.00 -3.80 -6.59
C GLU A 45 -13.86 -4.94 -7.14
N ALA A 46 -13.33 -5.75 -8.06
CA ALA A 46 -14.04 -6.91 -8.60
C ALA A 46 -14.47 -7.90 -7.50
N LEU A 47 -13.59 -8.18 -6.54
CA LEU A 47 -13.92 -9.02 -5.38
C LEU A 47 -15.02 -8.40 -4.51
N HIS A 48 -14.95 -7.08 -4.27
CA HIS A 48 -15.96 -6.38 -3.48
C HIS A 48 -17.32 -6.41 -4.17
N TRP A 49 -17.36 -6.20 -5.50
CA TRP A 49 -18.56 -6.32 -6.33
C TRP A 49 -19.17 -7.73 -6.29
N LEU A 50 -18.34 -8.77 -6.18
CA LEU A 50 -18.78 -10.16 -6.00
C LEU A 50 -19.23 -10.48 -4.56
N GLY A 51 -19.26 -9.49 -3.66
CA GLY A 51 -19.72 -9.63 -2.28
C GLY A 51 -18.66 -10.15 -1.31
N LEU A 52 -17.39 -10.25 -1.74
CA LEU A 52 -16.29 -10.69 -0.89
C LEU A 52 -15.74 -9.49 -0.10
N ASN A 53 -16.13 -9.41 1.17
CA ASN A 53 -15.72 -8.33 2.07
C ASN A 53 -14.34 -8.57 2.70
N GLU A 54 -13.90 -9.82 2.75
CA GLU A 54 -12.57 -10.23 3.18
C GLU A 54 -11.72 -10.57 1.96
N PHE A 55 -10.53 -9.99 1.91
CA PHE A 55 -9.46 -10.36 1.02
C PHE A 55 -8.54 -11.35 1.75
N ASP A 56 -8.75 -12.63 1.51
CA ASP A 56 -7.88 -13.72 1.98
C ASP A 56 -6.94 -14.14 0.83
N PRO A 57 -5.64 -13.82 0.88
CA PRO A 57 -4.69 -14.20 -0.17
C PRO A 57 -4.56 -15.71 -0.40
N ARG A 58 -4.90 -16.53 0.59
CA ARG A 58 -4.89 -18.00 0.53
C ARG A 58 -6.26 -18.57 0.18
N GLY A 59 -7.30 -17.74 0.20
CA GLY A 59 -8.66 -18.09 -0.15
C GLY A 59 -8.80 -18.40 -1.64
N GLU A 60 -9.74 -19.28 -1.98
CA GLU A 60 -9.93 -19.78 -3.35
C GLU A 60 -10.12 -18.64 -4.38
N ALA A 61 -10.86 -17.60 -4.00
CA ALA A 61 -11.14 -16.45 -4.87
C ALA A 61 -9.86 -15.70 -5.24
N VAL A 62 -9.03 -15.34 -4.26
CA VAL A 62 -7.78 -14.61 -4.50
C VAL A 62 -6.76 -15.49 -5.21
N VAL A 63 -6.65 -16.77 -4.85
CA VAL A 63 -5.75 -17.72 -5.55
C VAL A 63 -6.10 -17.86 -7.03
N LYS A 64 -7.40 -17.93 -7.39
CA LYS A 64 -7.81 -17.95 -8.80
C LYS A 64 -7.40 -16.67 -9.53
N LEU A 65 -7.52 -15.51 -8.88
CA LEU A 65 -7.14 -14.24 -9.47
C LEU A 65 -5.62 -14.11 -9.61
N LEU A 66 -4.85 -14.53 -8.59
CA LEU A 66 -3.40 -14.59 -8.66
C LEU A 66 -2.94 -15.44 -9.84
N LYS A 67 -3.55 -16.61 -10.09
CA LYS A 67 -3.24 -17.43 -11.28
C LYS A 67 -3.42 -16.68 -12.59
N ILE A 68 -4.43 -15.82 -12.71
CA ILE A 68 -4.63 -14.98 -13.91
C ILE A 68 -3.49 -13.98 -14.05
N ILE A 69 -3.10 -13.32 -12.95
CA ILE A 69 -1.99 -12.35 -12.96
C ILE A 69 -0.66 -13.06 -13.27
N CYS A 70 -0.38 -14.19 -12.63
CA CYS A 70 0.84 -14.96 -12.81
C CYS A 70 1.02 -15.51 -14.24
N ASN A 71 -0.05 -15.62 -15.03
CA ASN A 71 0.02 -16.00 -16.43
C ASN A 71 0.38 -14.82 -17.36
N LYS A 72 0.48 -13.59 -16.84
CA LYS A 72 0.88 -12.43 -17.63
C LYS A 72 2.39 -12.42 -17.88
N PRO A 73 2.84 -11.97 -19.07
CA PRO A 73 4.27 -11.84 -19.35
C PRO A 73 4.97 -10.92 -18.35
N GLY A 74 6.15 -11.35 -17.88
CA GLY A 74 7.00 -10.55 -16.98
C GLY A 74 6.64 -10.63 -15.49
N ILE A 75 5.75 -11.55 -15.10
CA ILE A 75 5.43 -11.82 -13.69
C ILE A 75 5.90 -13.23 -13.36
N ASP A 76 6.90 -13.35 -12.49
CA ASP A 76 7.32 -14.62 -11.92
C ASP A 76 6.60 -14.83 -10.59
N CYS A 77 5.73 -15.84 -10.50
CA CYS A 77 5.06 -16.19 -9.24
C CYS A 77 5.67 -17.42 -8.56
N THR A 78 6.75 -17.97 -9.11
CA THR A 78 7.51 -19.06 -8.46
C THR A 78 8.22 -18.52 -7.22
N ASP A 79 8.69 -17.28 -7.29
CA ASP A 79 9.16 -16.49 -6.15
C ASP A 79 8.20 -15.33 -5.88
N LEU A 80 7.08 -15.66 -5.23
CA LEU A 80 6.02 -14.70 -4.92
C LEU A 80 6.52 -13.53 -4.06
N LEU A 81 7.46 -13.79 -3.14
CA LEU A 81 8.01 -12.76 -2.26
C LEU A 81 8.80 -11.73 -3.08
N THR A 82 9.70 -12.18 -3.96
CA THR A 82 10.47 -11.28 -4.82
C THR A 82 9.56 -10.55 -5.81
N SER A 83 8.57 -11.23 -6.39
CA SER A 83 7.60 -10.64 -7.32
C SER A 83 6.76 -9.53 -6.68
N PHE A 84 6.51 -9.64 -5.38
CA PHE A 84 5.73 -8.68 -4.62
C PHE A 84 6.59 -7.57 -4.03
N THR A 85 7.72 -7.88 -3.41
CA THR A 85 8.52 -6.95 -2.59
C THR A 85 9.81 -6.45 -3.24
N GLY A 86 10.24 -7.05 -4.36
CA GLY A 86 11.51 -6.78 -5.01
C GLY A 86 12.61 -7.76 -4.61
N GLN A 87 13.81 -7.58 -5.19
CA GLN A 87 14.90 -8.53 -5.02
C GLN A 87 15.43 -8.50 -3.58
N ASN A 88 15.38 -9.66 -2.92
CA ASN A 88 15.89 -9.82 -1.57
C ASN A 88 17.34 -10.33 -1.59
N CYS A 89 18.25 -9.59 -0.94
CA CYS A 89 19.65 -9.94 -0.82
C CYS A 89 19.96 -10.93 0.31
N CYS A 90 19.09 -10.99 1.31
CA CYS A 90 19.56 -11.14 2.67
C CYS A 90 18.81 -12.19 3.50
N LEU A 91 17.67 -12.69 3.03
CA LEU A 91 17.01 -13.83 3.67
C LEU A 91 17.32 -15.12 2.90
N ASN A 92 17.59 -16.18 3.64
CA ASN A 92 17.68 -17.53 3.10
C ASN A 92 16.27 -18.04 2.73
N SER A 93 16.16 -18.78 1.62
CA SER A 93 14.89 -19.36 1.18
C SER A 93 14.20 -20.19 2.26
N SER A 94 14.94 -20.97 3.06
CA SER A 94 14.34 -21.75 4.15
C SER A 94 13.66 -20.89 5.21
N ILE A 95 14.16 -19.67 5.46
CA ILE A 95 13.53 -18.72 6.38
C ILE A 95 12.30 -18.08 5.73
N VAL A 96 12.39 -17.76 4.43
CA VAL A 96 11.25 -17.24 3.66
C VAL A 96 10.07 -18.23 3.67
N ASP A 97 10.33 -19.53 3.52
CA ASP A 97 9.28 -20.56 3.58
C ASP A 97 8.57 -20.58 4.94
N VAL A 98 9.30 -20.40 6.03
CA VAL A 98 8.71 -20.28 7.37
C VAL A 98 7.84 -19.03 7.47
N PHE A 99 8.29 -17.88 6.95
CA PHE A 99 7.47 -16.66 6.92
C PHE A 99 6.18 -16.85 6.11
N LEU A 100 6.28 -17.42 4.91
CA LEU A 100 5.13 -17.67 4.03
C LEU A 100 4.17 -18.76 4.53
N SER A 101 4.58 -19.54 5.55
CA SER A 101 3.65 -20.45 6.23
C SER A 101 2.67 -19.71 7.16
N HIS A 102 3.03 -18.50 7.60
CA HIS A 102 2.22 -17.65 8.48
C HIS A 102 1.66 -16.42 7.77
N GLU A 103 2.31 -15.96 6.71
CA GLU A 103 1.92 -14.81 5.91
C GLU A 103 1.56 -15.21 4.47
N PRO A 104 0.81 -14.39 3.73
CA PRO A 104 0.12 -13.17 4.17
C PRO A 104 -1.20 -13.46 4.90
N GLN A 105 -1.51 -12.62 5.90
CA GLN A 105 -2.80 -12.61 6.59
C GLN A 105 -3.89 -11.88 5.79
N SER A 106 -5.15 -12.23 6.05
CA SER A 106 -6.30 -11.58 5.43
C SER A 106 -6.45 -10.11 5.84
N THR A 107 -7.09 -9.33 5.00
CA THR A 107 -7.50 -7.94 5.29
C THR A 107 -8.90 -7.67 4.73
N ALA A 108 -9.49 -6.52 5.04
CA ALA A 108 -10.74 -6.12 4.41
C ALA A 108 -10.50 -5.84 2.92
N THR A 109 -11.39 -6.29 2.03
CA THR A 109 -11.29 -5.99 0.59
C THR A 109 -11.27 -4.50 0.33
N LYS A 110 -12.00 -3.71 1.12
CA LYS A 110 -11.94 -2.24 1.07
C LYS A 110 -10.56 -1.67 1.35
N ASN A 111 -9.74 -2.31 2.17
CA ASN A 111 -8.37 -1.89 2.42
C ASN A 111 -7.50 -2.07 1.16
N MET A 112 -7.70 -3.16 0.42
CA MET A 112 -7.02 -3.37 -0.86
C MET A 112 -7.46 -2.35 -1.92
N ILE A 113 -8.76 -2.04 -1.99
CA ILE A 113 -9.29 -0.97 -2.86
C ILE A 113 -8.66 0.37 -2.50
N HIS A 114 -8.61 0.71 -1.21
CA HIS A 114 -8.02 1.95 -0.74
C HIS A 114 -6.57 2.09 -1.21
N ILE A 115 -5.76 1.03 -1.08
CA ILE A 115 -4.36 1.05 -1.52
C ILE A 115 -4.27 1.27 -3.04
N SER A 116 -5.10 0.58 -3.84
CA SER A 116 -5.14 0.76 -5.31
C SER A 116 -5.52 2.19 -5.72
N GLN A 117 -6.49 2.79 -5.02
CA GLN A 117 -7.03 4.11 -5.34
C GLN A 117 -6.32 5.27 -4.62
N LYS A 118 -5.35 4.98 -3.72
CA LYS A 118 -4.70 5.90 -2.76
C LYS A 118 -5.62 6.45 -1.67
N MET A 119 -6.92 6.55 -1.96
CA MET A 119 -7.99 6.85 -1.03
C MET A 119 -9.25 6.14 -1.51
N TYR A 120 -10.05 5.60 -0.59
CA TYR A 120 -11.24 4.83 -0.97
C TYR A 120 -12.31 5.73 -1.60
N ASP A 121 -12.68 5.46 -2.84
CA ASP A 121 -13.84 6.04 -3.50
C ASP A 121 -15.06 5.13 -3.35
N TYR A 122 -16.18 5.70 -2.90
CA TYR A 122 -17.44 4.98 -2.77
C TYR A 122 -18.18 4.81 -4.11
N ASP A 123 -17.66 5.41 -5.20
CA ASP A 123 -18.27 5.43 -6.54
C ASP A 123 -19.69 6.02 -6.50
N ASP A 124 -19.91 6.93 -5.56
CA ASP A 124 -21.19 7.54 -5.22
C ASP A 124 -20.92 8.89 -4.54
N GLU A 125 -21.29 9.98 -5.20
CA GLU A 125 -21.02 11.34 -4.72
C GLU A 125 -21.69 11.64 -3.37
N GLU A 126 -22.87 11.09 -3.10
CA GLU A 126 -23.56 11.30 -1.82
C GLU A 126 -22.86 10.56 -0.70
N LYS A 127 -22.43 9.31 -0.93
CA LYS A 127 -21.64 8.57 0.06
C LYS A 127 -20.28 9.22 0.32
N ASN A 128 -19.60 9.71 -0.72
CA ASN A 128 -18.38 10.49 -0.56
C ASN A 128 -18.64 11.75 0.26
N ARG A 129 -19.76 12.46 0.02
CA ARG A 129 -20.15 13.65 0.78
C ARG A 129 -20.45 13.32 2.24
N GLU A 130 -21.14 12.22 2.52
CA GLU A 130 -21.41 11.75 3.88
C GLU A 130 -20.12 11.39 4.63
N HIS A 131 -19.15 10.78 3.96
CA HIS A 131 -17.91 10.32 4.58
C HIS A 131 -16.80 11.38 4.65
N TYR A 132 -16.72 12.27 3.66
CA TYR A 132 -15.61 13.21 3.47
C TYR A 132 -16.04 14.67 3.49
N GLY A 133 -17.33 14.98 3.32
CA GLY A 133 -17.82 16.34 3.11
C GLY A 133 -17.67 16.86 1.67
N GLU A 134 -17.08 16.06 0.78
CA GLU A 134 -16.78 16.38 -0.63
C GLU A 134 -17.33 15.28 -1.55
N THR A 135 -17.63 15.60 -2.81
CA THR A 135 -18.17 14.60 -3.78
C THR A 135 -17.13 13.59 -4.26
N SER A 136 -15.85 13.89 -4.09
CA SER A 136 -14.72 13.01 -4.40
C SER A 136 -13.84 12.82 -3.17
N PRO A 137 -13.13 11.69 -3.03
CA PRO A 137 -12.25 11.47 -1.89
C PRO A 137 -11.07 12.46 -1.90
N PRO A 138 -10.85 13.25 -0.82
CA PRO A 138 -9.77 14.23 -0.78
C PRO A 138 -8.40 13.56 -0.65
N ALA A 139 -7.38 14.12 -1.30
CA ALA A 139 -6.02 13.60 -1.19
C ALA A 139 -5.42 13.81 0.21
N TYR A 140 -4.60 12.86 0.68
CA TYR A 140 -3.79 13.06 1.89
C TYR A 140 -2.64 14.03 1.58
N ASN A 141 -2.62 15.18 2.26
CA ASN A 141 -1.56 16.17 2.10
C ASN A 141 -0.39 15.88 3.05
N MET A 142 0.69 15.26 2.56
CA MET A 142 1.86 14.95 3.38
C MET A 142 2.54 16.20 3.96
N ARG A 143 2.44 17.36 3.30
CA ARG A 143 2.93 18.66 3.81
C ARG A 143 2.19 19.14 5.05
N SER A 144 1.01 18.58 5.34
CA SER A 144 0.26 18.89 6.57
C SER A 144 0.78 18.12 7.78
N ILE A 145 1.70 17.15 7.60
CA ILE A 145 2.33 16.46 8.72
C ILE A 145 3.20 17.47 9.47
N PRO A 146 2.99 17.66 10.79
CA PRO A 146 3.71 18.68 11.53
C PRO A 146 5.22 18.42 11.62
N ASN A 147 6.03 19.46 11.38
CA ASN A 147 7.50 19.39 11.45
C ASN A 147 8.03 19.11 12.87
N ASP A 148 7.21 19.32 13.90
CA ASP A 148 7.55 19.04 15.29
C ASP A 148 7.32 17.57 15.68
N LEU A 149 6.73 16.74 14.80
CA LEU A 149 6.66 15.29 14.97
C LEU A 149 7.95 14.64 14.44
N PRO A 150 8.84 14.10 15.30
CA PRO A 150 10.07 13.47 14.83
C PRO A 150 9.75 12.18 14.07
N LEU A 151 10.14 12.14 12.79
CA LEU A 151 10.00 10.97 11.93
C LEU A 151 11.38 10.37 11.64
N PHE A 152 11.49 9.05 11.84
CA PHE A 152 12.59 8.26 11.32
C PHE A 152 12.09 7.44 10.14
N LEU A 153 12.69 7.61 8.96
CA LEU A 153 12.33 6.92 7.72
C LEU A 153 13.49 6.01 7.31
N SER A 154 13.20 4.73 7.10
CA SER A 154 14.16 3.76 6.56
C SER A 154 13.52 3.02 5.39
N TYR A 155 14.20 2.96 4.25
CA TYR A 155 13.68 2.33 3.03
C TYR A 155 14.79 1.55 2.31
N GLY A 156 14.41 0.54 1.53
CA GLY A 156 15.33 -0.31 0.79
C GLY A 156 15.49 0.15 -0.66
N GLY A 157 16.73 0.25 -1.17
CA GLY A 157 16.98 0.66 -2.55
C GLY A 157 16.48 -0.32 -3.63
N ALA A 158 16.21 -1.57 -3.25
CA ALA A 158 15.65 -2.61 -4.12
C ALA A 158 14.18 -2.93 -3.77
N ASP A 159 13.54 -2.14 -2.91
CA ASP A 159 12.13 -2.31 -2.55
C ASP A 159 11.24 -1.94 -3.76
N ALA A 160 10.39 -2.88 -4.16
CA ALA A 160 9.53 -2.70 -5.32
C ALA A 160 8.12 -2.15 -4.97
N LEU A 161 7.75 -2.14 -3.69
CA LEU A 161 6.48 -1.60 -3.19
C LEU A 161 6.64 -0.17 -2.68
N SER A 162 7.65 0.06 -1.85
CA SER A 162 8.09 1.38 -1.37
C SER A 162 9.25 1.84 -2.25
N ASP A 163 8.98 2.01 -3.55
CA ASP A 163 10.03 2.30 -4.52
C ASP A 163 10.68 3.66 -4.29
N MET A 164 11.94 3.80 -4.70
CA MET A 164 12.74 4.99 -4.43
C MET A 164 12.13 6.29 -4.98
N ASN A 165 11.38 6.26 -6.09
CA ASN A 165 10.80 7.48 -6.65
C ASN A 165 9.62 7.97 -5.82
N ASP A 166 8.75 7.05 -5.38
CA ASP A 166 7.63 7.39 -4.50
C ASP A 166 8.09 7.75 -3.08
N VAL A 167 9.19 7.15 -2.60
CA VAL A 167 9.83 7.57 -1.34
C VAL A 167 10.47 8.96 -1.48
N GLN A 168 11.14 9.27 -2.58
CA GLN A 168 11.69 10.61 -2.80
C GLN A 168 10.58 11.66 -2.82
N LEU A 169 9.46 11.36 -3.48
CA LEU A 169 8.29 12.25 -3.46
C LEU A 169 7.74 12.48 -2.04
N LEU A 170 7.78 11.47 -1.18
CA LEU A 170 7.43 11.61 0.23
C LEU A 170 8.42 12.50 0.97
N LEU A 171 9.73 12.30 0.77
CA LEU A 171 10.77 13.13 1.39
C LEU A 171 10.62 14.60 0.98
N ASP A 172 10.48 14.87 -0.31
CA ASP A 172 10.26 16.23 -0.85
C ASP A 172 8.98 16.89 -0.31
N SER A 173 7.98 16.07 0.05
CA SER A 173 6.73 16.55 0.66
C SER A 173 6.82 16.81 2.16
N LEU A 174 7.81 16.20 2.83
CA LEU A 174 8.10 16.39 4.26
C LEU A 174 9.19 17.43 4.50
N GLU A 175 9.97 17.80 3.47
CA GLU A 175 10.96 18.87 3.55
C GLU A 175 10.28 20.22 3.81
N ASP A 176 10.88 20.97 4.74
CA ASP A 176 10.40 22.31 5.11
C ASP A 176 10.81 23.30 3.99
N PRO A 177 9.88 23.98 3.30
CA PRO A 177 10.24 24.94 2.25
C PRO A 177 10.98 26.18 2.78
N CYS A 178 11.16 26.32 4.10
CA CYS A 178 11.81 27.47 4.73
C CYS A 178 13.28 27.27 5.14
N CYS A 179 13.92 26.13 4.84
CA CYS A 179 15.36 25.91 5.08
C CYS A 179 16.07 25.33 3.86
#